data_AF-A0A537A1G7-F1
#
_entry.id   AF-A0A537A1G7-F1
#
_cell.length_a   1.000
_cell.length_b   1.000
_cell.length_c   1.000
_cell.angle_alpha   90.00
_cell.angle_beta   90.00
_cell.angle_gamma   90.00
#
_symmetry.space_group_name_H-M   'P 1'
#
loop_
_entity.id
_entity.type
_entity.pdbx_description
1 polymer ?
#
loop_
_entity_poly.entity_id
_entity_poly.type
_entity_poly.pdbx_seq_one_letter_code
_entity_poly.pdbx_strand_id
1 'polypeptide(L)' 'YREGGVFQLTMHPHVIGYRSRIWILQELIAYIQGHEKVWFATHADIARYAKANS' A
#
# COMPACT_ATOMS: atom_id res chain seq x y z
N TYR A 1 9.51 -5.29 -0.61
CA TYR A 1 10.85 -4.96 -1.16
C TYR A 1 11.67 -6.22 -1.42
N ARG A 2 12.19 -6.91 -0.39
CA ARG A 2 13.14 -8.05 -0.53
C ARG A 2 12.61 -9.25 -1.29
N GLU A 3 11.33 -9.58 -1.13
CA GLU A 3 10.66 -10.69 -1.82
C GLU A 3 9.99 -10.26 -3.13
N GLY A 4 9.99 -8.96 -3.47
CA GLY A 4 9.45 -8.45 -4.75
C GLY A 4 7.94 -8.57 -4.97
N GLY A 5 7.14 -8.90 -3.96
CA GLY A 5 5.69 -9.13 -4.08
C GLY A 5 4.80 -7.89 -3.87
N VAL A 6 3.49 -8.13 -3.91
CA VAL A 6 2.43 -7.12 -3.66
C VAL A 6 2.00 -7.16 -2.20
N PHE A 7 2.00 -6.01 -1.54
CA PHE A 7 1.38 -5.82 -0.23
C PHE A 7 0.05 -5.09 -0.39
N GLN A 8 -1.06 -5.76 -0.09
CA GLN A 8 -2.41 -5.19 -0.20
C GLN A 8 -3.01 -5.00 1.20
N LEU A 9 -3.26 -3.75 1.59
CA LEU A 9 -3.93 -3.40 2.83
C LEU A 9 -5.36 -2.91 2.56
N THR A 10 -6.35 -3.70 2.97
CA THR A 10 -7.76 -3.32 2.89
C THR A 10 -8.17 -2.54 4.13
N MET A 11 -8.89 -1.43 3.94
CA MET A 11 -9.34 -0.57 5.04
C MET A 11 -10.82 -0.22 4.93
N HIS A 12 -11.42 0.09 6.08
CA HIS A 12 -12.79 0.58 6.18
C HIS A 12 -12.79 1.96 6.86
N PRO A 13 -13.46 2.98 6.30
CA PRO A 13 -13.44 4.34 6.86
C PRO A 13 -13.90 4.40 8.32
N HIS A 14 -14.94 3.65 8.66
CA HIS A 14 -15.50 3.59 10.02
C HIS A 14 -14.63 2.80 11.01
N VAL A 15 -13.50 2.23 10.58
CA VAL A 15 -12.55 1.50 11.44
C VAL A 15 -11.25 2.28 11.59
N ILE A 16 -10.64 2.70 10.47
CA ILE A 16 -9.33 3.37 10.48
C ILE A 16 -9.44 4.89 10.66
N GLY A 17 -10.59 5.49 10.32
CA GLY A 17 -10.80 6.94 10.34
C GLY A 17 -10.90 7.56 11.73
N TYR A 18 -11.01 6.77 12.80
CA TYR A 18 -11.02 7.30 14.16
C TYR A 18 -9.71 8.01 14.50
N ARG A 19 -9.78 9.12 15.26
CA ARG A 19 -8.61 9.88 15.72
C ARG A 19 -7.54 9.01 16.39
N SER A 20 -7.96 8.00 17.16
CA SER A 20 -7.06 7.06 17.83
C SER A 20 -6.31 6.12 16.89
N ARG A 21 -6.64 6.09 15.59
CA ARG A 21 -6.13 5.10 14.64
C ARG A 21 -5.62 5.69 13.32
N ILE A 22 -6.15 6.83 12.87
CA ILE A 22 -5.77 7.41 11.57
C ILE A 22 -4.28 7.71 11.45
N TRP A 23 -3.63 8.05 12.58
CA TRP A 23 -2.19 8.28 12.65
C TRP A 23 -1.36 7.03 12.29
N ILE A 24 -1.90 5.82 12.54
CA ILE A 24 -1.22 4.55 12.20
C ILE A 24 -1.00 4.45 10.69
N LEU A 25 -1.98 4.91 9.89
CA LEU A 25 -1.85 4.94 8.44
C LEU A 25 -0.76 5.91 8.00
N GLN A 26 -0.63 7.05 8.67
CA GLN A 26 0.44 8.03 8.38
C GLN A 26 1.82 7.43 8.66
N GLU A 27 2.01 6.80 9.82
CA GLU A 27 3.28 6.14 10.18
C GLU A 27 3.62 5.00 9.23
N LEU A 28 2.63 4.19 8.84
CA LEU A 28 2.84 3.11 7.88
C LEU A 28 3.27 3.64 6.51
N ILE A 29 2.65 4.71 6.01
CA ILE A 29 3.03 5.33 4.75
C ILE A 29 4.47 5.88 4.84
N ALA A 30 4.81 6.57 5.93
CA ALA A 30 6.16 7.11 6.14
C ALA A 30 7.22 6.00 6.16
N TYR A 31 6.95 4.90 6.87
CA TYR A 31 7.82 3.72 6.88
C TYR A 31 8.01 3.14 5.48
N ILE A 32 6.92 2.95 4.73
CA ILE A 32 6.96 2.39 3.38
C ILE A 32 7.75 3.30 2.42
N GLN A 33 7.59 4.62 2.53
CA GLN A 33 8.34 5.61 1.73
C GLN A 33 9.84 5.61 2.03
N GLY A 34 10.26 5.16 3.22
CA GLY A 34 11.66 4.99 3.58
C GLY A 34 12.37 3.81 2.90
N HIS A 35 11.66 3.00 2.10
CA HIS A 35 12.23 1.88 1.38
C HIS A 35 12.34 2.14 -0.12
N GLU A 36 13.48 1.76 -0.70
CA GLU A 36 13.69 1.84 -2.15
C GLU A 36 12.83 0.83 -2.92
N LYS A 37 12.64 1.08 -4.22
CA LYS A 37 11.91 0.21 -5.17
C LYS A 37 10.51 -0.18 -4.70
N VAL A 38 9.85 0.71 -3.95
CA VAL A 38 8.44 0.59 -3.62
C VAL A 38 7.62 1.34 -4.66
N TRP A 39 6.55 0.70 -5.13
CA TRP A 39 5.56 1.31 -6.00
C TRP A 39 4.23 1.39 -5.28
N PHE A 40 3.77 2.62 -4.99
CA PHE A 40 2.39 2.87 -4.57
C PHE A 40 1.49 2.83 -5.81
N ALA A 41 0.63 1.82 -5.89
CA ALA A 41 -0.16 1.52 -7.06
C ALA A 41 -1.65 1.40 -6.73
N THR A 42 -2.51 1.72 -7.69
CA THR A 42 -3.92 1.33 -7.62
C THR A 42 -4.09 -0.13 -8.04
N HIS A 43 -5.23 -0.74 -7.70
CA HIS A 43 -5.57 -2.10 -8.17
C HIS A 43 -5.57 -2.18 -9.71
N ALA A 44 -6.00 -1.12 -10.39
CA ALA A 44 -6.00 -1.07 -11.85
C ALA A 44 -4.58 -1.07 -12.42
N ASP A 45 -3.64 -0.38 -11.79
CA ASP A 45 -2.24 -0.35 -12.24
C ASP A 45 -1.59 -1.72 -12.09
N ILE A 46 -1.83 -2.41 -10.97
CA ILE A 46 -1.32 -3.78 -10.75
C ILE A 46 -1.91 -4.75 -11.79
N ALA A 47 -3.21 -4.67 -12.07
CA ALA A 47 -3.84 -5.51 -13.08
C ALA A 47 -3.24 -5.28 -14.48
N ARG A 48 -2.99 -4.02 -14.86
CA ARG A 48 -2.34 -3.68 -16.14
C ARG A 48 -0.90 -4.21 -16.17
N TYR A 49 -0.13 -4.02 -15.10
CA TYR A 49 1.23 -4.53 -15.00
C TYR A 49 1.27 -6.06 -15.13
N ALA A 50 0.41 -6.78 -14.41
CA ALA A 50 0.35 -8.24 -14.47
C ALA A 50 0.01 -8.73 -15.88
N LYS A 51 -0.96 -8.10 -16.56
CA LYS A 51 -1.32 -8.43 -17.95
C LYS A 51 -0.17 -8.18 -18.95
N ALA A 52 0.65 -7.16 -18.72
CA ALA A 52 1.77 -6.83 -19.60
C ALA A 52 3.03 -7.69 -19.35
N ASN A 53 3.12 -8.35 -18.20
CA ASN A 53 4.30 -9.12 -17.75
C ASN A 53 3.96 -10.60 -17.49
N SER A 54 2.84 -11.09 -18.02
CA SER A 54 2.41 -12.49 -17.94
C SER A 54 3.03 -13.34 -19.04
#